data_AF-A0AA97EA75-F1
#
_entry.id   AF-A0AA97EA75-F1
#
_cell.length_a   1.000
_cell.length_b   1.000
_cell.length_c   1.000
_cell.angle_alpha   90.00
_cell.angle_beta   90.00
_cell.angle_gamma   90.00
#
_symmetry.space_group_name_H-M   'P 1'
#
loop_
_entity.id
_entity.type
_entity.pdbx_description
1 polymer ?
#
loop_
_entity_poly.entity_id
_entity_poly.type
_entity_poly.pdbx_seq_one_letter_code
_entity_poly.pdbx_strand_id
1 'polypeptide(L)'
;MQFVEYNGHRLPLQPQSGSWLLTDNLEPMGDSLATFFQQWDWAAQGQDLEMLLLSAPHARESRKQESNRRSLSPQAQEWKDDLDIEIREGWTGSGQTNRLLKSIATRSHVFEGLSGTALVDRIVELAIASPGFQEHCRHQNEIRSKAQHWAKSVEGYYWPIGTRRGQRIPGGENTLRQLDARDRIAQAVAALKGIEFPSIRSLAAAIANAARSSLQTLYRNADLWHPKKSPVTVAGQGVESADVDRESISNAIAEAENPCNQPVLQTSGGDMKCGIPEAGLKNSFSPDGGVRGGDSSFPQPLALKNNPIPIPFDECYAAIQSNVRQLGWSMKRLKGFLSEKFGRSCMAELFDEELFVLLYWLRLENVDAQG
;
A
#
# COMPACT_ATOMS: atom_id res chain seq x y z
N MET A 1 52.19 -28.01 -41.18
CA MET A 1 51.06 -28.23 -40.23
C MET A 1 51.34 -27.37 -39.00
N GLN A 2 50.58 -26.29 -38.80
CA GLN A 2 50.66 -25.45 -37.61
C GLN A 2 49.78 -26.09 -36.52
N PHE A 3 50.39 -26.56 -35.44
CA PHE A 3 49.66 -26.88 -34.22
C PHE A 3 49.41 -25.57 -33.47
N VAL A 4 48.16 -25.24 -33.23
CA VAL A 4 47.79 -24.19 -32.28
C VAL A 4 47.73 -24.87 -30.91
N GLU A 5 48.72 -24.62 -30.05
CA GLU A 5 48.65 -25.00 -28.63
C GLU A 5 47.59 -24.14 -27.96
N TYR A 6 46.34 -24.60 -28.01
CA TYR A 6 45.28 -24.05 -27.18
C TYR A 6 45.55 -24.52 -25.75
N ASN A 7 46.30 -23.75 -24.96
CA ASN A 7 46.34 -23.88 -23.51
C ASN A 7 44.98 -23.45 -22.96
N GLY A 8 43.96 -24.29 -23.12
CA GLY A 8 42.70 -24.12 -22.41
C GLY A 8 43.03 -24.05 -20.92
N HIS A 9 42.63 -22.97 -20.25
CA HIS A 9 42.74 -22.87 -18.80
C HIS A 9 42.19 -24.17 -18.20
N ARG A 10 43.03 -24.92 -17.47
CA ARG A 10 42.60 -26.18 -16.85
C ARG A 10 41.44 -25.86 -15.92
N LEU A 11 40.36 -26.62 -16.05
CA LEU A 11 39.21 -26.46 -15.16
C LEU A 11 39.67 -26.81 -13.74
N PRO A 12 39.14 -26.11 -12.71
CA PRO A 12 39.40 -26.47 -11.33
C PRO A 12 39.14 -27.97 -11.09
N LEU A 13 40.03 -28.60 -10.34
CA LEU A 13 40.02 -30.01 -9.91
C LEU A 13 40.18 -31.05 -11.03
N GLN A 14 40.63 -30.64 -12.21
CA GLN A 14 41.14 -31.58 -13.21
C GLN A 14 42.46 -32.23 -12.76
N PRO A 15 42.75 -33.47 -13.15
CA PRO A 15 44.04 -34.09 -12.87
C PRO A 15 45.22 -33.21 -13.33
N GLN A 16 46.23 -33.05 -12.48
CA GLN A 16 47.44 -32.25 -12.74
C GLN A 16 47.20 -30.73 -12.90
N SER A 17 46.07 -30.20 -12.44
CA SER A 17 45.82 -28.75 -12.43
C SER A 17 46.46 -28.04 -11.24
N GLY A 18 46.74 -28.76 -10.14
CA GLY A 18 47.29 -28.21 -8.90
C GLY A 18 46.27 -27.48 -8.02
N SER A 19 44.99 -27.48 -8.38
CA SER A 19 43.92 -26.88 -7.58
C SER A 19 43.50 -27.79 -6.42
N TRP A 20 43.18 -27.18 -5.28
CA TRP A 20 42.69 -27.87 -4.08
C TRP A 20 41.41 -27.21 -3.57
N LEU A 21 40.50 -28.03 -3.07
CA LEU A 21 39.40 -27.60 -2.22
C LEU A 21 39.94 -27.26 -0.85
N LEU A 22 39.48 -26.13 -0.32
CA LEU A 22 39.85 -25.64 0.98
C LEU A 22 38.63 -25.63 1.89
N THR A 23 38.87 -25.80 3.20
CA THR A 23 37.88 -25.56 4.25
C THR A 23 37.74 -24.05 4.54
N ASP A 24 36.78 -23.68 5.38
CA ASP A 24 36.59 -22.29 5.85
C ASP A 24 37.84 -21.72 6.54
N ASN A 25 38.67 -22.60 7.12
CA ASN A 25 39.95 -22.24 7.75
C ASN A 25 41.12 -22.21 6.77
N LEU A 26 40.85 -22.30 5.46
CA LEU A 26 41.83 -22.37 4.38
C LEU A 26 42.73 -23.62 4.42
N GLU A 27 42.27 -24.70 5.06
CA GLU A 27 43.01 -25.96 5.12
C GLU A 27 42.66 -26.85 3.93
N PRO A 28 43.62 -27.61 3.38
CA PRO A 28 43.39 -28.47 2.23
C PRO A 28 42.43 -29.64 2.55
N MET A 29 41.32 -29.71 1.83
CA MET A 29 40.30 -30.76 1.97
C MET A 29 40.46 -31.88 0.93
N GLY A 30 40.87 -31.54 -0.30
CA GLY A 30 41.13 -32.52 -1.36
C GLY A 30 41.23 -31.90 -2.75
N ASP A 31 41.75 -32.64 -3.71
CA ASP A 31 42.03 -32.17 -5.08
C ASP A 31 41.17 -32.89 -6.15
N SER A 32 40.15 -33.63 -5.72
CA SER A 32 39.32 -34.47 -6.60
C SER A 32 37.94 -33.87 -6.89
N LEU A 33 37.43 -34.10 -8.11
CA LEU A 33 36.04 -33.77 -8.47
C LEU A 33 35.01 -34.54 -7.64
N ALA A 34 35.33 -35.76 -7.20
CA ALA A 34 34.44 -36.54 -6.35
C ALA A 34 34.18 -35.84 -5.01
N THR A 35 35.24 -35.32 -4.39
CA THR A 35 35.15 -34.52 -3.15
C THR A 35 34.34 -33.24 -3.38
N PHE A 36 34.52 -32.58 -4.53
CA PHE A 36 33.74 -31.39 -4.88
C PHE A 36 32.24 -31.68 -4.99
N PHE A 37 31.86 -32.71 -5.74
CA PHE A 37 30.45 -33.07 -5.89
C PHE A 37 29.82 -33.50 -4.57
N GLN A 38 30.55 -34.23 -3.72
CA GLN A 38 30.06 -34.58 -2.39
C GLN A 38 29.75 -33.35 -1.52
N GLN A 39 30.63 -32.34 -1.53
CA GLN A 39 30.38 -31.09 -0.81
C GLN A 39 29.19 -30.32 -1.40
N TRP A 40 29.05 -30.35 -2.73
CA TRP A 40 27.94 -29.72 -3.41
C TRP A 40 26.59 -30.39 -3.09
N ASP A 41 26.57 -31.72 -3.03
CA ASP A 41 25.39 -32.51 -2.65
C ASP A 41 24.99 -32.22 -1.20
N TRP A 42 25.97 -32.13 -0.29
CA TRP A 42 25.73 -31.72 1.09
C TRP A 42 25.18 -30.30 1.20
N ALA A 43 25.74 -29.35 0.45
CA ALA A 43 25.24 -27.98 0.41
C ALA A 43 23.81 -27.92 -0.14
N ALA A 44 23.52 -28.68 -1.20
CA ALA A 44 22.18 -28.76 -1.78
C ALA A 44 21.15 -29.38 -0.81
N GLN A 45 21.55 -30.42 -0.06
CA GLN A 45 20.69 -31.04 0.96
C GLN A 45 20.39 -30.10 2.14
N GLY A 46 21.31 -29.18 2.46
CA GLY A 46 21.13 -28.18 3.51
C GLY A 46 20.24 -27.00 3.11
N GLN A 47 19.86 -26.87 1.82
CA GLN A 47 19.00 -25.78 1.37
C GLN A 47 17.52 -26.10 1.65
N ASP A 48 16.93 -25.39 2.62
CA ASP A 48 15.48 -25.41 2.84
C ASP A 48 14.80 -24.47 1.83
N LEU A 49 14.57 -25.00 0.64
CA LEU A 49 13.92 -24.26 -0.44
C LEU A 49 12.45 -23.94 -0.11
N GLU A 50 11.78 -24.78 0.69
CA GLU A 50 10.39 -24.56 1.09
C GLU A 50 10.27 -23.33 1.99
N MET A 51 11.12 -23.24 3.02
CA MET A 51 11.20 -22.05 3.87
C MET A 51 11.59 -20.79 3.07
N LEU A 52 12.50 -20.93 2.11
CA LEU A 52 12.90 -19.81 1.26
C LEU A 52 11.74 -19.32 0.40
N LEU A 53 10.99 -20.23 -0.24
CA LEU A 53 9.83 -19.87 -1.07
C LEU A 53 8.70 -19.27 -0.24
N LEU A 54 8.48 -19.77 0.98
CA LEU A 54 7.50 -19.21 1.92
C LEU A 54 7.89 -17.81 2.41
N SER A 55 9.18 -17.57 2.68
CA SER A 55 9.69 -16.31 3.21
C SER A 55 9.96 -15.24 2.13
N ALA A 56 10.23 -15.65 0.89
CA ALA A 56 10.45 -14.76 -0.24
C ALA A 56 9.38 -13.68 -0.45
N PRO A 57 8.05 -13.97 -0.42
CA PRO A 57 7.03 -12.93 -0.54
C PRO A 57 7.07 -11.93 0.62
N HIS A 58 7.31 -12.40 1.84
CA HIS A 58 7.44 -11.52 3.01
C HIS A 58 8.66 -10.59 2.87
N ALA A 59 9.81 -11.11 2.45
CA ALA A 59 11.00 -10.31 2.22
C ALA A 59 10.83 -9.29 1.07
N ARG A 60 10.13 -9.68 -0.02
CA ARG A 60 9.77 -8.77 -1.13
C ARG A 60 8.88 -7.63 -0.64
N GLU A 61 7.88 -7.96 0.16
CA GLU A 61 6.95 -7.01 0.76
C GLU A 61 7.66 -6.04 1.71
N SER A 62 8.52 -6.55 2.60
CA SER A 62 9.35 -5.70 3.47
C SER A 62 10.26 -4.77 2.69
N ARG A 63 10.84 -5.21 1.57
CA ARG A 63 11.66 -4.34 0.70
C ARG A 63 10.83 -3.24 0.01
N LYS A 64 9.63 -3.54 -0.48
CA LYS A 64 8.71 -2.54 -1.03
C LYS A 64 8.30 -1.50 0.03
N GLN A 65 8.05 -1.96 1.26
CA GLN A 65 7.77 -1.06 2.38
C GLN A 65 8.96 -0.15 2.68
N GLU A 66 10.16 -0.71 2.69
CA GLU A 66 11.38 0.04 2.94
C GLU A 66 11.68 1.07 1.84
N SER A 67 11.45 0.74 0.56
CA SER A 67 11.61 1.73 -0.52
C SER A 67 10.57 2.85 -0.42
N ASN A 68 9.31 2.52 -0.12
CA ASN A 68 8.23 3.50 0.07
C ASN A 68 8.43 4.37 1.33
N ARG A 69 9.18 3.87 2.33
CA ARG A 69 9.61 4.66 3.49
C ARG A 69 10.78 5.58 3.15
N ARG A 70 11.68 5.16 2.26
CA ARG A 70 12.89 5.92 1.88
C ARG A 70 12.59 7.10 0.96
N SER A 71 11.51 7.07 0.20
CA SER A 71 11.17 8.16 -0.71
C SER A 71 9.68 8.47 -0.68
N LEU A 72 9.37 9.68 -0.24
CA LEU A 72 8.03 10.24 -0.34
C LEU A 72 7.65 10.36 -1.80
N SER A 73 6.40 10.00 -2.15
CA SER A 73 5.87 10.31 -3.47
C SER A 73 5.92 11.82 -3.73
N PRO A 74 6.04 12.29 -4.99
CA PRO A 74 6.08 13.73 -5.28
C PRO A 74 4.92 14.52 -4.64
N GLN A 75 3.71 13.96 -4.68
CA GLN A 75 2.53 14.57 -4.06
C GLN A 75 2.61 14.60 -2.52
N ALA A 76 3.13 13.54 -1.90
CA ALA A 76 3.33 13.52 -0.46
C ALA A 76 4.43 14.49 -0.01
N GLN A 77 5.45 14.69 -0.84
CA GLN A 77 6.50 15.68 -0.62
C GLN A 77 5.96 17.10 -0.73
N GLU A 78 5.22 17.42 -1.80
CA GLU A 78 4.55 18.73 -1.97
C GLU A 78 3.63 19.04 -0.78
N TRP A 79 2.81 18.06 -0.37
CA TRP A 79 1.95 18.24 0.79
C TRP A 79 2.72 18.49 2.09
N LYS A 80 3.84 17.78 2.30
CA LYS A 80 4.73 18.04 3.43
C LYS A 80 5.30 19.45 3.37
N ASP A 81 5.74 19.87 2.20
CA ASP A 81 6.34 21.19 1.98
C ASP A 81 5.32 22.31 2.24
N ASP A 82 4.05 22.13 1.82
CA ASP A 82 2.95 23.05 2.11
C ASP A 82 2.69 23.18 3.62
N LEU A 83 2.66 22.05 4.33
CA LEU A 83 2.53 22.03 5.80
C LEU A 83 3.72 22.73 6.47
N ASP A 84 4.94 22.48 5.98
CA ASP A 84 6.16 23.09 6.50
C ASP A 84 6.20 24.60 6.24
N ILE A 85 5.71 25.06 5.09
CA ILE A 85 5.55 26.49 4.78
C ILE A 85 4.58 27.14 5.78
N GLU A 86 3.42 26.54 6.00
CA GLU A 86 2.42 27.06 6.93
C GLU A 86 2.95 27.13 8.37
N ILE A 87 3.62 26.06 8.83
CA ILE A 87 4.19 26.00 10.18
C ILE A 87 5.32 27.05 10.35
N ARG A 88 6.10 27.28 9.28
CA ARG A 88 7.20 28.26 9.27
C ARG A 88 6.68 29.70 9.24
N GLU A 89 5.63 29.98 8.47
CA GLU A 89 4.95 31.28 8.47
C GLU A 89 4.38 31.58 9.87
N GLY A 90 3.88 30.55 10.54
CA GLY A 90 3.44 30.61 11.93
C GLY A 90 2.10 31.33 12.07
N TRP A 91 2.01 32.19 13.08
CA TRP A 91 0.79 32.87 13.45
C TRP A 91 0.80 34.29 12.88
N THR A 92 -0.12 34.59 11.97
CA THR A 92 -0.25 35.91 11.32
C THR A 92 -1.54 36.64 11.68
N GLY A 93 -2.50 35.98 12.32
CA GLY A 93 -3.77 36.58 12.69
C GLY A 93 -4.56 35.82 13.75
N SER A 94 -5.48 36.54 14.40
CA SER A 94 -6.38 35.92 15.38
C SER A 94 -7.34 34.94 14.70
N GLY A 95 -7.51 33.75 15.28
CA GLY A 95 -8.42 32.70 14.77
C GLY A 95 -7.73 31.54 14.05
N GLN A 96 -6.41 31.60 13.87
CA GLN A 96 -5.65 30.56 13.17
C GLN A 96 -5.34 29.31 14.01
N THR A 97 -5.65 29.31 15.31
CA THR A 97 -5.31 28.21 16.24
C THR A 97 -5.69 26.84 15.70
N ASN A 98 -6.91 26.67 15.21
CA ASN A 98 -7.37 25.36 14.74
C ASN A 98 -6.65 24.93 13.46
N ARG A 99 -6.41 25.87 12.55
CA ARG A 99 -5.75 25.61 11.28
C ARG A 99 -4.29 25.22 11.50
N LEU A 100 -3.55 26.02 12.25
CA LEU A 100 -2.13 25.77 12.51
C LEU A 100 -1.91 24.49 13.34
N LEU A 101 -2.73 24.27 14.38
CA LEU A 101 -2.64 23.02 15.16
C LEU A 101 -2.96 21.80 14.32
N LYS A 102 -3.93 21.88 13.40
CA LYS A 102 -4.21 20.81 12.44
C LYS A 102 -2.99 20.55 11.56
N SER A 103 -2.36 21.59 11.02
CA SER A 103 -1.20 21.44 10.13
C SER A 103 0.01 20.84 10.87
N ILE A 104 0.32 21.32 12.08
CA ILE A 104 1.35 20.77 12.95
C ILE A 104 1.06 19.29 13.30
N ALA A 105 -0.17 18.99 13.73
CA ALA A 105 -0.57 17.63 14.11
C ALA A 105 -0.49 16.67 12.93
N THR A 106 -0.97 17.10 11.76
CA THR A 106 -0.96 16.30 10.53
C THR A 106 0.48 16.01 10.11
N ARG A 107 1.34 17.04 10.09
CA ARG A 107 2.76 16.90 9.73
C ARG A 107 3.49 15.92 10.65
N SER A 108 3.31 16.10 11.96
CA SER A 108 3.96 15.29 13.00
C SER A 108 3.45 13.84 13.02
N HIS A 109 2.16 13.62 12.78
CA HIS A 109 1.60 12.26 12.76
C HIS A 109 1.95 11.52 11.47
N VAL A 110 1.72 12.15 10.31
CA VAL A 110 1.85 11.50 9.01
C VAL A 110 3.30 11.27 8.63
N PHE A 111 4.17 12.27 8.82
CA PHE A 111 5.55 12.21 8.34
C PHE A 111 6.57 11.88 9.43
N GLU A 112 6.31 12.26 10.70
CA GLU A 112 7.20 11.89 11.83
C GLU A 112 6.74 10.60 12.54
N GLY A 113 5.53 10.09 12.24
CA GLY A 113 5.00 8.84 12.81
C GLY A 113 4.64 8.91 14.29
N LEU A 114 4.50 10.12 14.85
CA LEU A 114 4.21 10.31 16.26
C LEU A 114 2.74 10.02 16.58
N SER A 115 2.49 9.46 17.76
CA SER A 115 1.14 9.15 18.26
C SER A 115 1.04 9.32 19.77
N GLY A 116 -0.18 9.34 20.29
CA GLY A 116 -0.52 9.45 21.69
C GLY A 116 0.02 10.73 22.33
N THR A 117 0.63 10.58 23.50
CA THR A 117 1.17 11.69 24.27
C THR A 117 2.34 12.38 23.58
N ALA A 118 3.18 11.63 22.87
CA ALA A 118 4.33 12.18 22.14
C ALA A 118 3.88 13.15 21.03
N LEU A 119 2.80 12.83 20.32
CA LEU A 119 2.21 13.72 19.33
C LEU A 119 1.68 15.01 19.97
N VAL A 120 1.01 14.92 21.12
CA VAL A 120 0.49 16.09 21.83
C VAL A 120 1.62 17.01 22.27
N ASP A 121 2.68 16.48 22.86
CA ASP A 121 3.81 17.28 23.33
C ASP A 121 4.52 17.95 22.15
N ARG A 122 4.68 17.23 21.02
CA ARG A 122 5.25 17.80 19.79
C ARG A 122 4.41 18.93 19.22
N ILE A 123 3.09 18.79 19.22
CA ILE A 123 2.18 19.85 18.74
C ILE A 123 2.33 21.10 19.60
N VAL A 124 2.37 20.96 20.92
CA VAL A 124 2.52 22.08 21.86
C VAL A 124 3.88 22.75 21.68
N GLU A 125 4.95 21.96 21.59
CA GLU A 125 6.32 22.44 21.36
C GLU A 125 6.40 23.30 20.09
N LEU A 126 5.93 22.77 18.96
CA LEU A 126 5.97 23.47 17.67
C LEU A 126 5.05 24.70 17.68
N ALA A 127 3.87 24.61 18.28
CA ALA A 127 2.93 25.74 18.35
C ALA A 127 3.52 26.93 19.12
N ILE A 128 4.24 26.68 20.22
CA ILE A 128 4.90 27.71 21.04
C ILE A 128 6.15 28.26 20.33
N ALA A 129 6.89 27.40 19.63
CA ALA A 129 8.07 27.80 18.88
C ALA A 129 7.75 28.60 17.60
N SER A 130 6.55 28.45 17.03
CA SER A 130 6.14 29.17 15.83
C SER A 130 6.02 30.69 16.07
N PRO A 131 6.45 31.52 15.10
CA PRO A 131 6.45 32.98 15.24
C PRO A 131 5.02 33.53 15.38
N GLY A 132 4.83 34.56 16.20
CA GLY A 132 3.52 35.19 16.42
C GLY A 132 2.60 34.47 17.41
N PHE A 133 3.04 33.37 18.06
CA PHE A 133 2.23 32.63 19.03
C PHE A 133 1.70 33.54 20.16
N GLN A 134 2.58 34.35 20.75
CA GLN A 134 2.21 35.24 21.86
C GLN A 134 1.27 36.37 21.44
N GLU A 135 1.40 36.84 20.19
CA GLU A 135 0.68 38.01 19.67
C GLU A 135 -0.70 37.66 19.11
N HIS A 136 -0.81 36.51 18.45
CA HIS A 136 -1.99 36.14 17.67
C HIS A 136 -2.76 34.94 18.22
N CYS A 137 -2.14 34.07 19.02
CA CYS A 137 -2.85 32.96 19.65
C CYS A 137 -3.60 33.46 20.89
N ARG A 138 -4.94 33.41 20.86
CA ARG A 138 -5.80 33.71 22.02
C ARG A 138 -6.05 32.52 22.95
N HIS A 139 -5.55 31.34 22.59
CA HIS A 139 -5.79 30.08 23.31
C HIS A 139 -4.52 29.53 23.98
N GLN A 140 -3.60 30.42 24.39
CA GLN A 140 -2.31 30.03 24.98
C GLN A 140 -2.48 29.14 26.21
N ASN A 141 -3.41 29.50 27.10
CA ASN A 141 -3.70 28.74 28.32
C ASN A 141 -4.33 27.35 28.05
N GLU A 142 -4.99 27.19 26.90
CA GLU A 142 -5.70 25.97 26.52
C GLU A 142 -4.95 25.16 25.46
N ILE A 143 -3.72 25.57 25.10
CA ILE A 143 -3.01 25.05 23.93
C ILE A 143 -2.83 23.54 23.99
N ARG A 144 -2.52 23.00 25.19
CA ARG A 144 -2.37 21.57 25.41
C ARG A 144 -3.69 20.80 25.22
N SER A 145 -4.81 21.34 25.72
CA SER A 145 -6.13 20.72 25.54
C SER A 145 -6.52 20.69 24.05
N LYS A 146 -6.28 21.78 23.33
CA LYS A 146 -6.50 21.83 21.88
C LYS A 146 -5.57 20.90 21.10
N ALA A 147 -4.31 20.80 21.50
CA ALA A 147 -3.35 19.84 20.93
C ALA A 147 -3.82 18.39 21.11
N GLN A 148 -4.34 18.03 22.29
CA GLN A 148 -4.94 16.71 22.53
C GLN A 148 -6.13 16.43 21.62
N HIS A 149 -7.01 17.42 21.43
CA HIS A 149 -8.15 17.28 20.53
C HIS A 149 -7.72 17.04 19.08
N TRP A 150 -6.73 17.81 18.60
CA TRP A 150 -6.19 17.66 17.25
C TRP A 150 -5.40 16.36 17.06
N ALA A 151 -4.61 15.93 18.05
CA ALA A 151 -3.92 14.64 18.02
C ALA A 151 -4.91 13.50 17.82
N LYS A 152 -5.97 13.42 18.65
CA LYS A 152 -7.02 12.40 18.51
C LYS A 152 -7.73 12.46 17.15
N SER A 153 -7.99 13.66 16.67
CA SER A 153 -8.68 13.86 15.39
C SER A 153 -7.82 13.40 14.21
N VAL A 154 -6.52 13.71 14.23
CA VAL A 154 -5.57 13.33 13.19
C VAL A 154 -5.29 11.83 13.21
N GLU A 155 -5.10 11.22 14.39
CA GLU A 155 -4.93 9.77 14.54
C GLU A 155 -6.14 8.98 14.03
N GLY A 156 -7.35 9.52 14.19
CA GLY A 156 -8.56 8.88 13.67
C GLY A 156 -8.75 9.04 12.15
N TYR A 157 -8.06 9.99 11.53
CA TYR A 157 -8.31 10.37 10.13
C TYR A 157 -7.16 10.03 9.18
N TYR A 158 -5.92 10.27 9.61
CA TYR A 158 -4.70 10.09 8.83
C TYR A 158 -3.91 8.88 9.33
N TRP A 159 -3.00 8.40 8.48
CA TRP A 159 -2.11 7.29 8.79
C TRP A 159 -0.66 7.73 8.64
N PRO A 160 0.26 7.26 9.49
CA PRO A 160 1.69 7.46 9.27
C PRO A 160 2.12 6.87 7.93
N ILE A 161 2.94 7.62 7.20
CA ILE A 161 3.43 7.21 5.88
C ILE A 161 4.20 5.89 5.99
N GLY A 162 3.98 4.98 5.03
CA GLY A 162 4.58 3.64 5.05
C GLY A 162 3.91 2.64 6.00
N THR A 163 2.76 2.98 6.60
CA THR A 163 1.93 2.04 7.36
C THR A 163 0.81 1.48 6.48
N ARG A 164 0.56 0.16 6.53
CA ARG A 164 -0.58 -0.47 5.85
C ARG A 164 -1.84 -0.36 6.70
N ARG A 165 -3.01 -0.22 6.06
CA ARG A 165 -4.29 -0.40 6.77
C ARG A 165 -4.31 -1.79 7.38
N GLY A 166 -4.63 -1.90 8.66
CA GLY A 166 -5.26 -3.12 9.16
C GLY A 166 -6.51 -3.36 8.31
N GLN A 167 -6.74 -4.61 7.88
CA GLN A 167 -7.95 -4.95 7.13
C GLN A 167 -9.16 -4.36 7.85
N ARG A 168 -9.92 -3.50 7.16
CA ARG A 168 -11.24 -3.12 7.64
C ARG A 168 -12.03 -4.41 7.69
N ILE A 169 -12.36 -4.88 8.90
CA ILE A 169 -13.34 -5.95 9.07
C ILE A 169 -14.59 -5.49 8.30
N PRO A 170 -15.07 -6.25 7.29
CA PRO A 170 -16.29 -5.90 6.58
C PRO A 170 -17.42 -5.66 7.60
N GLY A 171 -17.95 -4.43 7.64
CA GLY A 171 -18.97 -3.98 8.59
C GLY A 171 -18.50 -3.07 9.74
N GLY A 172 -17.26 -3.22 10.22
CA GLY A 172 -16.73 -2.41 11.32
C GLY A 172 -17.59 -2.36 12.61
N GLU A 173 -17.19 -1.50 13.55
CA GLU A 173 -17.89 -1.34 14.85
C GLU A 173 -19.33 -0.85 14.69
N ASN A 174 -19.61 -0.11 13.61
CA ASN A 174 -20.95 0.40 13.32
C ASN A 174 -21.93 -0.71 12.92
N THR A 175 -21.50 -1.73 12.16
CA THR A 175 -22.36 -2.88 11.85
C THR A 175 -22.62 -3.71 13.10
N LEU A 176 -21.63 -3.89 13.98
CA LEU A 176 -21.83 -4.56 15.26
C LEU A 176 -22.85 -3.81 16.14
N ARG A 177 -22.72 -2.48 16.26
CA ARG A 177 -23.69 -1.64 16.98
C ARG A 177 -25.08 -1.66 16.34
N GLN A 178 -25.16 -1.78 15.02
CA GLN A 178 -26.44 -1.88 14.30
C GLN A 178 -27.12 -3.23 14.54
N LEU A 179 -26.36 -4.34 14.54
CA LEU A 179 -26.86 -5.67 14.85
C LEU A 179 -27.35 -5.75 16.29
N ASP A 180 -26.55 -5.29 17.25
CA ASP A 180 -26.93 -5.23 18.67
C ASP A 180 -28.22 -4.40 18.89
N ALA A 181 -28.34 -3.25 18.21
CA ALA A 181 -29.56 -2.46 18.28
C ALA A 181 -30.79 -3.19 17.69
N ARG A 182 -30.61 -3.97 16.61
CA ARG A 182 -31.69 -4.78 16.01
C ARG A 182 -32.10 -5.93 16.94
N ASP A 183 -31.14 -6.60 17.56
CA ASP A 183 -31.41 -7.70 18.50
C ASP A 183 -32.19 -7.21 19.73
N ARG A 184 -31.79 -6.07 20.31
CA ARG A 184 -32.52 -5.45 21.43
C ARG A 184 -33.94 -5.05 21.05
N ILE A 185 -34.15 -4.52 19.84
CA ILE A 185 -35.49 -4.17 19.34
C ILE A 185 -36.32 -5.44 19.15
N ALA A 186 -35.77 -6.51 18.56
CA ALA A 186 -36.47 -7.78 18.36
C ALA A 186 -36.89 -8.41 19.70
N GLN A 187 -36.00 -8.41 20.70
CA GLN A 187 -36.30 -8.89 22.05
C GLN A 187 -37.41 -8.07 22.73
N ALA A 188 -37.35 -6.73 22.61
CA ALA A 188 -38.39 -5.85 23.16
C ALA A 188 -39.76 -6.08 22.50
N VAL A 189 -39.80 -6.29 21.18
CA VAL A 189 -41.04 -6.62 20.44
C VAL A 189 -41.59 -7.98 20.89
N ALA A 190 -40.72 -8.98 21.07
CA ALA A 190 -41.12 -10.29 21.57
C ALA A 190 -41.70 -10.22 23.00
N ALA A 191 -41.08 -9.42 23.88
CA ALA A 191 -41.54 -9.24 25.26
C ALA A 191 -42.87 -8.49 25.37
N LEU A 192 -43.16 -7.58 24.44
CA LEU A 192 -44.41 -6.79 24.40
C LEU A 192 -45.51 -7.46 23.55
N LYS A 193 -45.26 -8.66 23.04
CA LYS A 193 -46.22 -9.43 22.25
C LYS A 193 -47.37 -9.89 23.15
N GLY A 194 -48.59 -9.43 22.85
CA GLY A 194 -49.81 -9.73 23.62
C GLY A 194 -50.30 -8.59 24.52
N ILE A 195 -49.58 -7.46 24.58
CA ILE A 195 -50.05 -6.25 25.23
C ILE A 195 -50.73 -5.36 24.18
N GLU A 196 -51.97 -4.95 24.43
CA GLU A 196 -52.67 -4.00 23.56
C GLU A 196 -52.25 -2.56 23.88
N PHE A 197 -51.99 -1.78 22.84
CA PHE A 197 -51.60 -0.37 22.96
C PHE A 197 -52.60 0.52 22.24
N PRO A 198 -52.97 1.68 22.82
CA PRO A 198 -53.99 2.57 22.27
C PRO A 198 -53.54 3.29 20.98
N SER A 199 -52.23 3.38 20.73
CA SER A 199 -51.69 4.00 19.51
C SER A 199 -50.35 3.39 19.09
N ILE A 200 -50.02 3.53 17.80
CA ILE A 200 -48.70 3.15 17.27
C ILE A 200 -47.59 3.97 17.95
N ARG A 201 -47.88 5.21 18.35
CA ARG A 201 -46.92 6.08 19.05
C ARG A 201 -46.64 5.59 20.48
N SER A 202 -47.67 5.11 21.18
CA SER A 202 -47.50 4.48 22.51
C SER A 202 -46.76 3.15 22.42
N LEU A 203 -47.03 2.34 21.38
CA LEU A 203 -46.27 1.12 21.10
C LEU A 203 -44.79 1.42 20.83
N ALA A 204 -44.51 2.42 19.97
CA ALA A 204 -43.14 2.83 19.66
C ALA A 204 -42.37 3.33 20.90
N ALA A 205 -43.02 4.10 21.76
CA ALA A 205 -42.43 4.55 23.02
C ALA A 205 -42.15 3.39 23.98
N ALA A 206 -43.06 2.41 24.09
CA ALA A 206 -42.87 1.23 24.92
C ALA A 206 -41.70 0.36 24.43
N ILE A 207 -41.60 0.12 23.11
CA ILE A 207 -40.49 -0.64 22.52
C ILE A 207 -39.16 0.10 22.69
N ALA A 208 -39.13 1.42 22.45
CA ALA A 208 -37.92 2.23 22.62
C ALA A 208 -37.38 2.18 24.06
N ASN A 209 -38.28 2.26 25.05
CA ASN A 209 -37.93 2.14 26.46
C ASN A 209 -37.41 0.74 26.81
N ALA A 210 -38.10 -0.31 26.36
CA ALA A 210 -37.70 -1.70 26.60
C ALA A 210 -36.36 -2.06 25.93
N ALA A 211 -36.11 -1.59 24.70
CA ALA A 211 -34.89 -1.83 23.95
C ALA A 211 -33.72 -0.89 24.33
N ARG A 212 -33.95 0.06 25.26
CA ARG A 212 -33.01 1.15 25.62
C ARG A 212 -32.41 1.83 24.37
N SER A 213 -33.28 2.16 23.42
CA SER A 213 -32.89 2.69 22.12
C SER A 213 -33.64 3.98 21.80
N SER A 214 -33.03 4.87 21.02
CA SER A 214 -33.70 6.11 20.61
C SER A 214 -34.86 5.81 19.66
N LEU A 215 -35.90 6.68 19.65
CA LEU A 215 -37.00 6.59 18.68
C LEU A 215 -36.50 6.63 17.24
N GLN A 216 -35.45 7.40 16.96
CA GLN A 216 -34.85 7.49 15.62
C GLN A 216 -34.23 6.15 15.19
N THR A 217 -33.51 5.46 16.09
CA THR A 217 -32.96 4.11 15.86
C THR A 217 -34.08 3.09 15.66
N LEU A 218 -35.18 3.21 16.39
CA LEU A 218 -36.35 2.34 16.26
C LEU A 218 -37.04 2.49 14.90
N TYR A 219 -37.29 3.72 14.44
CA TYR A 219 -37.89 3.97 13.12
C TYR A 219 -36.98 3.58 11.95
N ARG A 220 -35.66 3.62 12.15
CA ARG A 220 -34.68 3.10 11.18
C ARG A 220 -34.82 1.59 10.98
N ASN A 221 -35.27 0.86 12.02
CA ASN A 221 -35.53 -0.58 12.01
C ASN A 221 -37.04 -0.89 12.07
N ALA A 222 -37.85 -0.13 11.32
CA ALA A 222 -39.31 -0.26 11.31
C ALA A 222 -39.82 -1.60 10.75
N ASP A 223 -38.98 -2.33 10.03
CA ASP A 223 -39.24 -3.67 9.53
C ASP A 223 -39.51 -4.71 10.64
N LEU A 224 -38.93 -4.51 11.83
CA LEU A 224 -39.04 -5.45 12.95
C LEU A 224 -40.31 -5.30 13.80
N TRP A 225 -41.02 -4.17 13.71
CA TRP A 225 -42.09 -3.85 14.66
C TRP A 225 -43.27 -3.05 14.10
N HIS A 226 -43.10 -2.34 12.99
CA HIS A 226 -44.15 -1.46 12.50
C HIS A 226 -45.27 -2.27 11.82
N PRO A 227 -46.56 -2.09 12.20
CA PRO A 227 -47.66 -2.92 11.70
C PRO A 227 -47.83 -2.94 10.17
N LYS A 228 -47.46 -1.84 9.49
CA LYS A 228 -47.53 -1.73 8.02
C LYS A 228 -46.31 -2.29 7.26
N LYS A 229 -45.21 -2.58 7.94
CA LYS A 229 -43.92 -2.96 7.31
C LYS A 229 -43.42 -4.33 7.72
N SER A 230 -43.98 -4.91 8.78
CA SER A 230 -43.76 -6.31 9.15
C SER A 230 -44.75 -7.17 8.37
N PRO A 231 -44.30 -7.98 7.39
CA PRO A 231 -45.17 -8.96 6.77
C PRO A 231 -45.32 -10.15 7.74
N VAL A 232 -46.57 -10.61 7.87
CA VAL A 232 -47.02 -11.88 8.46
C VAL A 232 -47.45 -11.84 9.94
N THR A 233 -48.73 -12.17 10.09
CA THR A 233 -49.53 -12.33 11.30
C THR A 233 -49.70 -13.83 11.60
N VAL A 234 -49.83 -14.17 12.90
CA VAL A 234 -50.49 -15.35 13.52
C VAL A 234 -49.96 -16.78 13.25
N ALA A 235 -49.67 -17.46 14.37
CA ALA A 235 -49.62 -18.90 14.69
C ALA A 235 -49.50 -19.97 13.58
N GLY A 236 -48.52 -20.87 13.77
CA GLY A 236 -48.61 -22.28 13.35
C GLY A 236 -47.42 -22.81 12.56
N GLN A 237 -46.60 -23.63 13.25
CA GLN A 237 -45.83 -24.78 12.73
C GLN A 237 -44.66 -24.56 11.74
N GLY A 238 -43.48 -25.03 12.16
CA GLY A 238 -42.43 -25.59 11.30
C GLY A 238 -41.35 -24.63 10.81
N VAL A 239 -40.30 -24.40 11.62
CA VAL A 239 -39.02 -23.88 11.10
C VAL A 239 -38.13 -25.10 10.82
N GLU A 240 -38.06 -25.50 9.55
CA GLU A 240 -36.89 -26.20 9.03
C GLU A 240 -35.70 -25.24 9.00
N SER A 241 -34.57 -25.73 9.48
CA SER A 241 -33.28 -25.08 9.50
C SER A 241 -32.76 -24.87 8.08
N ALA A 242 -32.60 -23.61 7.67
CA ALA A 242 -31.73 -23.27 6.56
C ALA A 242 -30.29 -23.19 7.10
N ASP A 243 -29.58 -24.30 6.98
CA ASP A 243 -28.12 -24.34 7.04
C ASP A 243 -27.56 -23.41 5.95
N VAL A 244 -26.83 -22.39 6.38
CA VAL A 244 -26.08 -21.52 5.47
C VAL A 244 -24.75 -22.21 5.19
N ASP A 245 -24.62 -22.73 3.98
CA ASP A 245 -23.45 -23.46 3.49
C ASP A 245 -22.14 -22.66 3.66
N ARG A 246 -21.27 -23.23 4.49
CA ARG A 246 -19.94 -22.71 4.86
C ARG A 246 -18.96 -22.68 3.66
N GLU A 247 -19.30 -23.33 2.55
CA GLU A 247 -18.52 -23.34 1.30
C GLU A 247 -18.71 -22.09 0.43
N SER A 248 -19.78 -21.31 0.61
CA SER A 248 -19.94 -20.05 -0.14
C SER A 248 -19.04 -18.92 0.38
N ILE A 249 -18.50 -19.04 1.60
CA ILE A 249 -17.62 -18.03 2.20
C ILE A 249 -16.15 -18.24 1.77
N SER A 250 -15.72 -19.48 1.48
CA SER A 250 -14.35 -19.75 1.03
C SER A 250 -14.07 -19.27 -0.39
N ASN A 251 -15.08 -19.31 -1.26
CA ASN A 251 -14.92 -18.88 -2.66
C ASN A 251 -14.88 -17.35 -2.82
N ALA A 252 -15.52 -16.59 -1.92
CA ALA A 252 -15.45 -15.13 -1.92
C ALA A 252 -14.09 -14.57 -1.46
N ILE A 253 -13.22 -15.41 -0.87
CA ILE A 253 -11.88 -15.00 -0.41
C ILE A 253 -10.83 -15.15 -1.53
N ALA A 254 -11.10 -15.94 -2.57
CA ALA A 254 -10.14 -16.25 -3.64
C ALA A 254 -10.12 -15.23 -4.81
N GLU A 255 -11.11 -14.33 -4.92
CA GLU A 255 -11.29 -13.43 -6.09
C GLU A 255 -11.02 -11.93 -5.82
N ALA A 256 -10.36 -11.57 -4.72
CA ALA A 256 -9.98 -10.17 -4.49
C ALA A 256 -8.67 -9.80 -5.19
N GLU A 257 -8.75 -9.55 -6.50
CA GLU A 257 -7.69 -8.97 -7.31
C GLU A 257 -7.22 -7.59 -6.78
N ASN A 258 -5.92 -7.35 -6.97
CA ASN A 258 -5.13 -6.19 -6.56
C ASN A 258 -5.75 -4.81 -6.86
N PRO A 259 -6.05 -3.96 -5.84
CA PRO A 259 -6.28 -2.54 -6.04
C PRO A 259 -4.96 -1.77 -5.85
N CYS A 260 -3.92 -2.11 -6.62
CA CYS A 260 -2.64 -1.41 -6.58
C CYS A 260 -2.47 -0.58 -7.85
N ASN A 261 -3.29 0.47 -8.02
CA ASN A 261 -3.08 1.53 -9.02
C ASN A 261 -4.05 2.71 -8.79
N GLN A 262 -3.91 3.44 -7.68
CA GLN A 262 -4.59 4.75 -7.55
C GLN A 262 -3.64 5.83 -6.99
N PRO A 263 -3.34 6.89 -7.76
CA PRO A 263 -2.49 8.01 -7.36
C PRO A 263 -3.27 9.08 -6.58
N VAL A 264 -4.15 8.68 -5.65
CA VAL A 264 -5.02 9.62 -4.93
C VAL A 264 -4.97 9.34 -3.43
N LEU A 265 -4.63 10.37 -2.65
CA LEU A 265 -4.71 10.35 -1.19
C LEU A 265 -6.16 10.05 -0.78
N GLN A 266 -6.39 8.87 -0.23
CA GLN A 266 -7.73 8.44 0.19
C GLN A 266 -8.06 8.96 1.59
N THR A 267 -9.01 9.88 1.65
CA THR A 267 -9.62 10.39 2.88
C THR A 267 -10.79 9.50 3.33
N SER A 268 -11.18 9.55 4.60
CA SER A 268 -12.29 8.76 5.15
C SER A 268 -13.66 9.41 5.02
N GLY A 269 -13.80 10.54 4.30
CA GLY A 269 -15.06 11.28 4.23
C GLY A 269 -15.21 12.17 3.00
N GLY A 270 -15.62 11.57 1.87
CA GLY A 270 -16.15 12.28 0.70
C GLY A 270 -15.15 13.14 -0.07
N ASP A 271 -15.40 13.28 -1.38
CA ASP A 271 -14.57 14.09 -2.27
C ASP A 271 -14.58 15.56 -1.85
N MET A 272 -13.42 16.10 -1.48
CA MET A 272 -13.24 17.56 -1.51
C MET A 272 -12.92 17.97 -2.96
N LYS A 273 -13.89 18.64 -3.59
CA LYS A 273 -13.64 19.44 -4.79
C LYS A 273 -12.64 20.54 -4.46
N CYS A 274 -11.39 20.39 -4.88
CA CYS A 274 -10.47 21.52 -5.02
C CYS A 274 -10.93 22.37 -6.21
N GLY A 275 -11.94 23.21 -5.99
CA GLY A 275 -12.27 24.30 -6.90
C GLY A 275 -11.38 25.49 -6.58
N ILE A 276 -10.50 25.85 -7.51
CA ILE A 276 -9.77 27.12 -7.50
C ILE A 276 -10.83 28.22 -7.64
N PRO A 277 -10.90 29.23 -6.75
CA PRO A 277 -11.63 30.46 -7.06
C PRO A 277 -10.83 31.19 -8.14
N GLU A 278 -11.40 31.33 -9.33
CA GLU A 278 -10.87 32.20 -10.38
C GLU A 278 -10.76 33.64 -9.85
N ALA A 279 -9.53 34.06 -9.56
CA ALA A 279 -9.15 35.46 -9.51
C ALA A 279 -7.84 35.60 -10.26
N GLY A 280 -7.94 36.16 -11.47
CA GLY A 280 -6.85 36.24 -12.42
C GLY A 280 -5.68 37.08 -11.92
N LEU A 281 -4.49 36.50 -11.95
CA LEU A 281 -3.23 37.23 -12.05
C LEU A 281 -2.34 36.47 -13.05
N LYS A 282 -2.27 37.03 -14.25
CA LYS A 282 -1.21 36.72 -15.21
C LYS A 282 0.09 37.19 -14.57
N ASN A 283 1.09 36.32 -14.45
CA ASN A 283 2.48 36.72 -14.40
C ASN A 283 3.35 35.64 -15.02
N SER A 284 3.85 35.95 -16.21
CA SER A 284 4.97 35.32 -16.87
C SER A 284 6.25 35.56 -16.07
N PHE A 285 6.91 34.50 -15.63
CA PHE A 285 8.29 34.58 -15.14
C PHE A 285 9.06 33.31 -15.55
N SER A 286 9.98 33.47 -16.49
CA SER A 286 11.04 32.51 -16.77
C SER A 286 12.27 32.92 -15.97
N PRO A 287 12.98 32.01 -15.28
CA PRO A 287 14.35 32.23 -14.90
C PRO A 287 15.30 31.56 -15.90
N ASP A 288 16.16 32.42 -16.41
CA ASP A 288 17.29 32.18 -17.29
C ASP A 288 18.38 31.30 -16.63
N GLY A 289 19.25 30.73 -17.48
CA GLY A 289 20.13 29.60 -17.19
C GLY A 289 21.19 29.78 -16.11
N GLY A 290 21.42 28.69 -15.36
CA GLY A 290 22.57 28.47 -14.49
C GLY A 290 23.50 27.40 -15.06
N VAL A 291 24.77 27.77 -15.23
CA VAL A 291 25.86 27.06 -15.91
C VAL A 291 26.20 25.71 -15.26
N ARG A 292 26.07 24.61 -16.01
CA ARG A 292 26.68 23.31 -15.67
C ARG A 292 28.18 23.37 -15.96
N GLY A 293 29.00 23.35 -14.92
CA GLY A 293 30.43 23.04 -15.04
C GLY A 293 30.60 21.60 -15.49
N GLY A 294 31.12 21.41 -16.70
CA GLY A 294 31.66 20.15 -17.16
C GLY A 294 33.15 20.11 -16.84
N ASP A 295 33.58 19.04 -16.18
CA ASP A 295 34.91 18.47 -16.38
C ASP A 295 34.84 16.97 -16.09
N SER A 296 35.00 16.21 -17.18
CA SER A 296 35.10 14.76 -17.23
C SER A 296 36.58 14.39 -17.24
N SER A 297 37.13 13.85 -16.15
CA SER A 297 38.41 13.11 -16.17
C SER A 297 38.65 12.35 -14.87
N PHE A 298 38.19 11.10 -14.81
CA PHE A 298 38.84 10.04 -14.03
C PHE A 298 38.69 8.72 -14.80
N PRO A 299 39.77 8.08 -15.26
CA PRO A 299 39.67 6.85 -16.03
C PRO A 299 39.42 5.68 -15.07
N GLN A 300 38.27 5.03 -15.18
CA GLN A 300 38.08 3.68 -14.64
C GLN A 300 38.26 2.65 -15.77
N PRO A 301 38.96 1.53 -15.51
CA PRO A 301 39.21 0.50 -16.52
C PRO A 301 37.90 -0.16 -16.98
N LEU A 302 37.80 -0.36 -18.29
CA LEU A 302 36.68 -1.03 -18.96
C LEU A 302 36.55 -2.48 -18.46
N ALA A 303 35.58 -2.72 -17.59
CA ALA A 303 35.15 -4.08 -17.25
C ALA A 303 34.40 -4.68 -18.44
N LEU A 304 34.80 -5.88 -18.85
CA LEU A 304 34.17 -6.69 -19.89
C LEU A 304 32.64 -6.75 -19.68
N LYS A 305 31.91 -6.28 -20.70
CA LYS A 305 30.50 -6.60 -20.90
C LYS A 305 30.41 -8.10 -21.16
N ASN A 306 29.94 -8.87 -20.19
CA ASN A 306 29.19 -10.13 -20.35
C ASN A 306 28.92 -10.73 -18.97
N ASN A 307 27.95 -10.13 -18.27
CA ASN A 307 27.11 -10.81 -17.28
C ASN A 307 25.77 -10.07 -17.28
N PRO A 308 24.62 -10.77 -17.31
CA PRO A 308 23.31 -10.14 -17.29
C PRO A 308 23.07 -9.58 -15.88
N ILE A 309 23.39 -8.30 -15.70
CA ILE A 309 22.87 -7.52 -14.58
C ILE A 309 21.34 -7.51 -14.74
N PRO A 310 20.54 -7.84 -13.71
CA PRO A 310 19.09 -7.69 -13.80
C PRO A 310 18.79 -6.22 -14.08
N ILE A 311 18.23 -5.95 -15.26
CA ILE A 311 17.84 -4.60 -15.67
C ILE A 311 16.86 -4.08 -14.60
N PRO A 312 17.09 -2.89 -14.03
CA PRO A 312 16.14 -2.26 -13.12
C PRO A 312 14.74 -2.27 -13.73
N PHE A 313 13.70 -2.54 -12.94
CA PHE A 313 12.32 -2.70 -13.45
C PHE A 313 11.86 -1.51 -14.31
N ASP A 314 12.23 -0.29 -13.89
CA ASP A 314 11.93 0.95 -14.61
C ASP A 314 12.57 1.03 -16.02
N GLU A 315 13.68 0.33 -16.22
CA GLU A 315 14.37 0.22 -17.51
C GLU A 315 13.84 -0.93 -18.36
N CYS A 316 13.12 -1.91 -17.78
CA CYS A 316 12.57 -3.06 -18.49
C CYS A 316 11.48 -2.63 -19.49
N TYR A 317 10.57 -1.74 -19.07
CA TYR A 317 9.52 -1.23 -19.95
C TYR A 317 10.08 -0.40 -21.11
N ALA A 318 11.09 0.42 -20.84
CA ALA A 318 11.80 1.18 -21.87
C ALA A 318 12.56 0.26 -22.84
N ALA A 319 13.17 -0.82 -22.34
CA ALA A 319 13.86 -1.81 -23.15
C ALA A 319 12.88 -2.59 -24.05
N ILE A 320 11.72 -2.99 -23.54
CA ILE A 320 10.66 -3.65 -24.31
C ILE A 320 10.19 -2.73 -25.43
N GLN A 321 9.88 -1.46 -25.12
CA GLN A 321 9.46 -0.48 -26.12
C GLN A 321 10.53 -0.24 -27.20
N SER A 322 11.81 -0.19 -26.81
CA SER A 322 12.93 -0.05 -27.75
C SER A 322 13.02 -1.24 -28.70
N ASN A 323 12.90 -2.48 -28.18
CA ASN A 323 12.96 -3.70 -29.00
C ASN A 323 11.76 -3.80 -29.95
N VAL A 324 10.55 -3.48 -29.50
CA VAL A 324 9.34 -3.44 -30.34
C VAL A 324 9.48 -2.42 -31.48
N ARG A 325 10.09 -1.25 -31.21
CA ARG A 325 10.38 -0.24 -32.24
C ARG A 325 11.42 -0.73 -33.24
N GLN A 326 12.47 -1.40 -32.79
CA GLN A 326 13.52 -1.96 -33.65
C GLN A 326 13.00 -3.06 -34.56
N LEU A 327 12.10 -3.91 -34.06
CA LEU A 327 11.44 -4.96 -34.84
C LEU A 327 10.34 -4.43 -35.79
N GLY A 328 10.00 -3.13 -35.73
CA GLY A 328 8.93 -2.54 -36.52
C GLY A 328 7.54 -3.14 -36.23
N TRP A 329 7.33 -3.68 -35.03
CA TRP A 329 6.06 -4.32 -34.69
C TRP A 329 4.93 -3.30 -34.56
N SER A 330 3.82 -3.56 -35.25
CA SER A 330 2.58 -2.81 -35.02
C SER A 330 1.95 -3.20 -33.69
N MET A 331 1.20 -2.28 -33.07
CA MET A 331 0.48 -2.58 -31.82
C MET A 331 -0.48 -3.78 -31.96
N LYS A 332 -1.03 -4.03 -33.16
CA LYS A 332 -1.87 -5.20 -33.44
C LYS A 332 -1.06 -6.51 -33.38
N ARG A 333 0.18 -6.50 -33.89
CA ARG A 333 1.10 -7.65 -33.83
C ARG A 333 1.55 -7.93 -32.40
N LEU A 334 1.91 -6.89 -31.65
CA LEU A 334 2.30 -7.02 -30.24
C LEU A 334 1.15 -7.60 -29.40
N LYS A 335 -0.08 -7.10 -29.56
CA LYS A 335 -1.25 -7.65 -28.85
C LYS A 335 -1.54 -9.11 -29.20
N GLY A 336 -1.37 -9.48 -30.48
CA GLY A 336 -1.49 -10.87 -30.91
C GLY A 336 -0.46 -11.78 -30.23
N PHE A 337 0.80 -11.34 -30.18
CA PHE A 337 1.88 -12.07 -29.52
C PHE A 337 1.65 -12.22 -28.01
N LEU A 338 1.17 -11.16 -27.35
CA LEU A 338 0.82 -11.22 -25.92
C LEU A 338 -0.34 -12.17 -25.64
N SER A 339 -1.35 -12.18 -26.50
CA SER A 339 -2.50 -13.06 -26.35
C SER A 339 -2.11 -14.51 -26.58
N GLU A 340 -1.17 -14.78 -27.47
CA GLU A 340 -0.70 -16.13 -27.80
C GLU A 340 0.26 -16.69 -26.73
N LYS A 341 1.21 -15.88 -26.25
CA LYS A 341 2.26 -16.34 -25.32
C LYS A 341 1.89 -16.23 -23.84
N PHE A 342 1.06 -15.25 -23.48
CA PHE A 342 0.72 -14.94 -22.09
C PHE A 342 -0.79 -14.93 -21.83
N GLY A 343 -1.63 -15.11 -22.85
CA GLY A 343 -3.09 -15.03 -22.69
C GLY A 343 -3.61 -13.63 -22.37
N ARG A 344 -2.79 -12.58 -22.56
CA ARG A 344 -3.11 -11.19 -22.20
C ARG A 344 -3.19 -10.27 -23.41
N SER A 345 -3.96 -9.20 -23.31
CA SER A 345 -4.19 -8.29 -24.44
C SER A 345 -3.35 -7.02 -24.37
N CYS A 346 -2.72 -6.75 -23.23
CA CYS A 346 -1.96 -5.54 -22.95
C CYS A 346 -0.71 -5.82 -22.10
N MET A 347 0.36 -5.06 -22.32
CA MET A 347 1.58 -5.16 -21.48
C MET A 347 1.34 -4.75 -20.03
N ALA A 348 0.36 -3.89 -19.77
CA ALA A 348 0.01 -3.46 -18.42
C ALA A 348 -0.67 -4.56 -17.59
N GLU A 349 -1.09 -5.66 -18.23
CA GLU A 349 -1.71 -6.82 -17.59
C GLU A 349 -0.68 -7.93 -17.28
N LEU A 350 0.58 -7.76 -17.69
CA LEU A 350 1.65 -8.73 -17.47
C LEU A 350 2.28 -8.54 -16.08
N PHE A 351 2.61 -9.65 -15.43
CA PHE A 351 3.40 -9.64 -14.21
C PHE A 351 4.87 -9.32 -14.50
N ASP A 352 5.61 -8.88 -13.48
CA ASP A 352 7.02 -8.49 -13.60
C ASP A 352 7.89 -9.59 -14.24
N GLU A 353 7.64 -10.85 -13.89
CA GLU A 353 8.35 -12.02 -14.43
C GLU A 353 8.01 -12.26 -15.91
N GLU A 354 6.77 -12.01 -16.31
CA GLU A 354 6.31 -12.12 -17.70
C GLU A 354 6.88 -10.99 -18.57
N LEU A 355 7.10 -9.80 -18.01
CA LEU A 355 7.78 -8.70 -18.71
C LEU A 355 9.25 -9.04 -19.02
N PHE A 356 9.96 -9.69 -18.10
CA PHE A 356 11.32 -10.16 -18.38
C PHE A 356 11.34 -11.27 -19.43
N VAL A 357 10.39 -12.21 -19.37
CA VAL A 357 10.24 -13.25 -20.40
C VAL A 357 9.91 -12.64 -21.75
N LEU A 358 9.01 -11.65 -21.81
CA LEU A 358 8.69 -10.91 -23.02
C LEU A 358 9.92 -10.18 -23.58
N LEU A 359 10.69 -9.49 -22.73
CA LEU A 359 11.92 -8.82 -23.15
C LEU A 359 12.95 -9.81 -23.69
N TYR A 360 13.07 -10.98 -23.08
CA TYR A 360 13.94 -12.05 -23.56
C TYR A 360 13.53 -12.54 -24.95
N TRP A 361 12.24 -12.83 -25.16
CA TRP A 361 11.71 -13.23 -26.48
C TRP A 361 11.93 -12.15 -27.55
N LEU A 362 11.63 -10.88 -27.24
CA LEU A 362 11.83 -9.76 -28.17
C LEU A 362 13.30 -9.56 -28.54
N ARG A 363 14.23 -9.84 -27.63
CA ARG A 363 15.66 -9.80 -27.92
C ARG A 363 16.08 -10.95 -28.82
N LEU A 364 15.56 -12.15 -28.58
CA LEU A 364 15.84 -13.33 -29.39
C LEU A 364 15.38 -13.10 -30.84
N GLU A 365 14.18 -12.55 -31.00
CA GLU A 365 13.61 -12.25 -32.32
C GLU A 365 14.32 -11.08 -33.03
N ASN A 366 14.90 -10.14 -32.28
CA ASN A 366 15.78 -9.10 -32.83
C ASN A 366 17.12 -9.66 -33.32
N VAL A 367 17.67 -10.67 -32.64
CA VAL A 367 18.90 -11.35 -33.06
C VAL A 367 18.64 -12.13 -34.35
N ASP A 368 17.49 -12.82 -34.44
CA ASP A 368 17.09 -13.56 -35.65
C ASP A 368 16.75 -12.66 -36.84
N ALA A 369 16.33 -11.41 -36.60
CA ALA A 369 16.05 -10.43 -37.67
C ALA A 369 17.29 -9.68 -38.17
N GLN A 370 18.43 -9.78 -37.47
CA GLN A 370 19.69 -9.10 -37.81
C GLN A 370 20.77 -10.06 -38.37
N GLY A 371 20.51 -11.37 -38.34
CA GLY A 371 21.27 -12.39 -39.07
C GLY A 371 20.66 -12.67 -40.43
#